data_AF-A0A1C5PZ23-F1
#
_entry.id   AF-A0A1C5PZ23-F1
#
_cell.length_a   1.000
_cell.length_b   1.000
_cell.length_c   1.000
_cell.angle_alpha   90.00
_cell.angle_beta   90.00
_cell.angle_gamma   90.00
#
_symmetry.space_group_name_H-M   'P 1'
#
loop_
_entity.id
_entity.type
_entity.pdbx_description
1 polymer ?
#
loop_
_entity_poly.entity_id
_entity_poly.type
_entity_poly.pdbx_seq_one_letter_code
_entity_poly.pdbx_strand_id
1 'polypeptide(L)'
;MVSICKYKSPLGDILLAADEIGLTGLWFEGQNYFADTLPNEHIQQETEILTETKKWLDMYFAGEEPKFTPHLHPAGSEFRQTVWKILLQIPYGQTISYGAIARKMAEMKKISHMSAQAVGGAVGHNKISIIIPCHRVVGANGNLTGYAGGIDKKISLLELEHADMRNLFINSESLSDPGSRNLIHSPYFQAQRRSGLFRQDKYQVSYAHSVRSAVPPWS
;
A
#
# COMPACT_ATOMS: atom_id res chain seq x y z
N MET A 1 -21.53 13.76 9.59
CA MET A 1 -21.13 12.95 10.77
C MET A 1 -20.50 11.66 10.24
N VAL A 2 -19.32 11.25 10.72
CA VAL A 2 -18.63 10.08 10.15
C VAL A 2 -19.18 8.78 10.73
N SER A 3 -19.52 7.85 9.85
CA SER A 3 -19.90 6.48 10.19
C SER A 3 -18.73 5.53 9.93
N ILE A 4 -18.54 4.55 10.81
CA ILE A 4 -17.49 3.53 10.68
C ILE A 4 -18.05 2.11 10.69
N CYS A 5 -17.33 1.22 10.02
CA CYS A 5 -17.55 -0.22 10.03
C CYS A 5 -16.23 -0.98 9.95
N LYS A 6 -16.20 -2.21 10.48
CA LYS A 6 -15.07 -3.13 10.25
C LYS A 6 -15.39 -4.08 9.09
N TYR A 7 -14.34 -4.47 8.37
CA TYR A 7 -14.36 -5.48 7.33
C TYR A 7 -13.25 -6.49 7.58
N LYS A 8 -13.55 -7.79 7.52
CA LYS A 8 -12.56 -8.85 7.71
C LYS A 8 -12.02 -9.26 6.35
N SER A 9 -10.76 -8.97 6.07
CA SER A 9 -10.11 -9.41 4.83
C SER A 9 -9.17 -10.60 5.07
N PRO A 10 -8.80 -11.34 4.01
CA PRO A 10 -7.74 -12.35 4.09
C PRO A 10 -6.37 -11.80 4.53
N LEU A 11 -6.16 -10.47 4.45
CA LEU A 11 -4.92 -9.78 4.80
C LEU A 11 -4.98 -9.05 6.15
N GLY A 12 -6.04 -9.28 6.93
CA GLY A 12 -6.28 -8.67 8.24
C GLY A 12 -7.54 -7.80 8.29
N ASP A 13 -7.86 -7.29 9.47
CA ASP A 13 -9.02 -6.44 9.68
C ASP A 13 -8.80 -5.06 9.04
N ILE A 14 -9.87 -4.53 8.45
CA ILE A 14 -9.91 -3.24 7.79
C ILE A 14 -10.97 -2.37 8.46
N LEU A 15 -10.59 -1.15 8.85
CA LEU A 15 -11.51 -0.11 9.28
C LEU A 15 -11.95 0.74 8.09
N LEU A 16 -13.25 0.85 7.90
CA LEU A 16 -13.89 1.70 6.90
C LEU A 16 -14.50 2.93 7.59
N ALA A 17 -14.39 4.10 6.96
CA ALA A 17 -15.01 5.33 7.41
C ALA A 17 -15.63 6.08 6.23
N ALA A 18 -16.85 6.58 6.41
CA ALA A 18 -17.57 7.36 5.40
C ALA A 18 -18.32 8.53 6.06
N ASP A 19 -18.43 9.64 5.34
CA ASP A 19 -19.37 10.72 5.65
C ASP A 19 -20.59 10.65 4.71
N GLU A 20 -21.42 11.68 4.73
CA GLU A 20 -22.58 11.80 3.85
C GLU A 20 -22.24 11.98 2.36
N ILE A 21 -20.99 12.32 2.02
CA ILE A 21 -20.53 12.52 0.64
C ILE A 21 -19.93 11.22 0.11
N GLY A 22 -19.01 10.59 0.84
CA GLY A 22 -18.29 9.42 0.35
C GLY A 22 -17.42 8.72 1.38
N LEU A 23 -16.68 7.72 0.89
CA LEU A 23 -15.68 7.00 1.66
C LEU A 23 -14.53 7.96 1.97
N THR A 24 -14.27 8.19 3.25
CA THR A 24 -13.22 9.08 3.74
C THR A 24 -11.98 8.31 4.18
N GLY A 25 -12.14 7.00 4.48
CA GLY A 25 -11.08 6.16 4.97
C GLY A 25 -11.28 4.65 4.77
N LEU A 26 -10.17 3.97 4.51
CA LEU A 26 -10.02 2.52 4.43
C LEU A 26 -8.60 2.17 4.88
N TRP A 27 -8.48 1.62 6.08
CA TRP A 27 -7.19 1.29 6.69
C TRP A 27 -7.12 -0.15 7.17
N PHE A 28 -6.02 -0.83 6.91
CA PHE A 28 -5.66 -2.04 7.65
C PHE A 28 -5.38 -1.70 9.10
N GLU A 29 -5.91 -2.48 10.04
CA GLU A 29 -5.59 -2.32 11.47
C GLU A 29 -4.07 -2.41 11.70
N GLY A 30 -3.52 -1.42 12.42
CA GLY A 30 -2.09 -1.33 12.72
C GLY A 30 -1.20 -0.79 11.60
N GLN A 31 -1.75 -0.31 10.48
CA GLN A 31 -0.96 0.34 9.43
C GLN A 31 -0.34 1.68 9.88
N ASN A 32 0.69 2.15 9.17
CA ASN A 32 1.19 3.52 9.35
C ASN A 32 0.07 4.53 9.04
N TYR A 33 -0.06 5.56 9.89
CA TYR A 33 -1.16 6.54 9.85
C TYR A 33 -2.57 5.94 10.00
N PHE A 34 -2.70 4.81 10.71
CA PHE A 34 -4.00 4.19 10.98
C PHE A 34 -4.98 5.17 11.62
N ALA A 35 -6.13 5.38 10.97
CA ALA A 35 -7.24 6.22 11.43
C ALA A 35 -6.85 7.65 11.87
N ASP A 36 -5.71 8.18 11.40
CA ASP A 36 -5.19 9.49 11.85
C ASP A 36 -6.07 10.68 11.44
N THR A 37 -6.95 10.49 10.46
CA THR A 37 -7.94 11.49 10.01
C THR A 37 -9.36 11.14 10.44
N LEU A 38 -9.56 10.09 11.25
CA LEU A 38 -10.88 9.76 11.78
C LEU A 38 -11.25 10.80 12.87
N PRO A 39 -12.40 11.48 12.77
CA PRO A 39 -12.81 12.42 13.81
C PRO A 39 -13.07 11.71 15.14
N ASN A 40 -12.84 12.41 16.26
CA ASN A 40 -13.17 11.90 17.60
C ASN A 40 -14.65 11.52 17.72
N GLU A 41 -15.52 12.33 17.11
CA GLU A 41 -16.95 12.06 17.01
C GLU A 41 -17.23 11.24 15.75
N HIS A 42 -17.49 9.95 15.95
CA HIS A 42 -17.93 9.04 14.92
C HIS A 42 -18.90 8.01 15.51
N ILE A 43 -19.70 7.40 14.65
CA ILE A 43 -20.67 6.38 15.07
C ILE A 43 -20.43 5.07 14.34
N GLN A 44 -20.69 3.95 15.03
CA GLN A 44 -20.68 2.64 14.40
C GLN A 44 -22.04 2.40 13.73
N GLN A 45 -22.09 2.64 12.42
CA GLN A 45 -23.33 2.56 11.66
C GLN A 45 -23.02 2.13 10.22
N GLU A 46 -23.88 1.27 9.68
CA GLU A 46 -23.84 0.94 8.25
C GLU A 46 -24.44 2.09 7.44
N THR A 47 -23.79 2.48 6.35
CA THR A 47 -24.32 3.42 5.36
C THR A 47 -24.31 2.76 3.99
N GLU A 48 -24.99 3.37 3.01
CA GLU A 48 -24.96 2.89 1.62
C GLU A 48 -23.53 2.83 1.08
N ILE A 49 -22.73 3.89 1.29
CA ILE A 49 -21.32 3.95 0.89
C ILE A 49 -20.50 2.82 1.52
N LEU A 50 -20.68 2.56 2.82
CA LEU A 50 -19.94 1.48 3.50
C LEU A 50 -20.38 0.10 2.99
N THR A 51 -21.68 -0.08 2.72
CA THR A 51 -22.22 -1.32 2.16
C THR A 51 -21.67 -1.59 0.76
N GLU A 52 -21.64 -0.56 -0.11
CA GLU A 52 -21.04 -0.64 -1.44
C GLU A 52 -19.54 -0.92 -1.37
N THR A 53 -18.84 -0.30 -0.42
CA THR A 53 -17.42 -0.52 -0.19
C THR A 53 -17.13 -1.97 0.22
N LYS A 54 -17.95 -2.57 1.08
CA LYS A 54 -17.82 -4.00 1.44
C LYS A 54 -18.03 -4.90 0.23
N LYS A 55 -19.09 -4.66 -0.58
CA LYS A 55 -19.31 -5.40 -1.83
C LYS A 55 -18.14 -5.27 -2.80
N TRP A 56 -17.56 -4.07 -2.89
CA TRP A 56 -16.36 -3.82 -3.68
C TRP A 56 -15.18 -4.69 -3.20
N LEU A 57 -14.94 -4.70 -1.89
CA LEU A 57 -13.88 -5.48 -1.26
C LEU A 57 -14.10 -6.99 -1.41
N ASP A 58 -15.35 -7.46 -1.34
CA ASP A 58 -15.69 -8.87 -1.54
C ASP A 58 -15.28 -9.35 -2.94
N MET A 59 -15.62 -8.60 -3.99
CA MET A 59 -15.17 -8.93 -5.36
C MET A 59 -13.65 -8.86 -5.49
N TYR A 60 -13.04 -7.81 -4.94
CA TYR A 60 -11.60 -7.61 -5.00
C TYR A 60 -10.85 -8.78 -4.33
N PHE A 61 -11.21 -9.15 -3.11
CA PHE A 61 -10.56 -10.25 -2.39
C PHE A 61 -10.93 -11.65 -2.93
N ALA A 62 -11.97 -11.76 -3.77
CA ALA A 62 -12.24 -12.95 -4.56
C ALA A 62 -11.31 -13.10 -5.80
N GLY A 63 -10.45 -12.11 -6.06
CA GLY A 63 -9.53 -12.10 -7.22
C GLY A 63 -10.17 -11.52 -8.49
N GLU A 64 -11.30 -10.83 -8.37
CA GLU A 64 -11.96 -10.18 -9.51
C GLU A 64 -11.58 -8.69 -9.57
N GLU A 65 -11.48 -8.13 -10.79
CA GLU A 65 -11.39 -6.67 -10.97
C GLU A 65 -12.78 -6.05 -10.76
N PRO A 66 -12.99 -5.24 -9.70
CA PRO A 66 -14.31 -4.69 -9.43
C PRO A 66 -14.72 -3.68 -10.52
N LYS A 67 -15.97 -3.79 -11.00
CA LYS A 67 -16.48 -3.01 -12.15
C LYS A 67 -16.99 -1.61 -11.81
N PHE A 68 -16.93 -1.22 -10.55
CA PHE A 68 -17.33 0.09 -10.08
C PHE A 68 -16.36 0.58 -9.01
N THR A 69 -16.51 1.83 -8.58
CA THR A 69 -15.79 2.39 -7.44
C THR A 69 -16.82 3.10 -6.55
N PRO A 70 -16.88 2.80 -5.24
CA PRO A 70 -17.73 3.55 -4.31
C PRO A 70 -17.42 5.04 -4.36
N HIS A 71 -18.37 5.90 -4.00
CA HIS A 71 -18.10 7.34 -3.97
C HIS A 71 -16.96 7.65 -3.00
N LEU A 72 -15.94 8.37 -3.47
CA LEU A 72 -14.73 8.68 -2.69
C LEU A 72 -14.74 10.13 -2.26
N HIS A 73 -14.48 10.37 -0.98
CA HIS A 73 -14.33 11.72 -0.41
C HIS A 73 -13.06 11.83 0.47
N PRO A 74 -11.85 11.58 -0.09
CA PRO A 74 -10.62 11.66 0.67
C PRO A 74 -10.24 13.11 0.97
N ALA A 75 -10.02 13.43 2.25
CA ALA A 75 -9.51 14.73 2.67
C ALA A 75 -7.99 14.84 2.45
N GLY A 76 -7.53 15.93 1.85
CA GLY A 76 -6.10 16.18 1.63
C GLY A 76 -5.84 17.48 0.89
N SER A 77 -4.58 17.92 0.86
CA SER A 77 -4.18 19.08 0.06
C SER A 77 -4.44 18.84 -1.43
N GLU A 78 -4.57 19.93 -2.19
CA GLU A 78 -4.76 19.87 -3.65
C GLU A 78 -3.68 19.00 -4.33
N PHE A 79 -2.43 19.09 -3.87
CA PHE A 79 -1.34 18.25 -4.35
C PHE A 79 -1.60 16.75 -4.12
N ARG A 80 -2.02 16.37 -2.90
CA ARG A 80 -2.33 14.97 -2.57
C ARG A 80 -3.51 14.45 -3.39
N GLN A 81 -4.59 15.23 -3.47
CA GLN A 81 -5.76 14.86 -4.27
C GLN A 81 -5.40 14.66 -5.75
N THR A 82 -4.52 15.50 -6.31
CA THR A 82 -4.06 15.34 -7.69
C THR A 82 -3.26 14.04 -7.87
N VAL A 83 -2.37 13.71 -6.94
CA VAL A 83 -1.64 12.43 -6.96
C VAL A 83 -2.60 11.25 -6.87
N TRP A 84 -3.59 11.28 -5.96
CA TRP A 84 -4.57 10.21 -5.82
C TRP A 84 -5.44 10.02 -7.05
N LYS A 85 -5.80 11.10 -7.76
CA LYS A 85 -6.46 11.02 -9.07
C LYS A 85 -5.60 10.30 -10.12
N ILE A 86 -4.27 10.46 -10.08
CA ILE A 86 -3.36 9.70 -10.94
C ILE A 86 -3.34 8.22 -10.51
N LEU A 87 -3.35 7.93 -9.20
CA LEU A 87 -3.36 6.55 -8.71
C LEU A 87 -4.59 5.78 -9.19
N LEU A 88 -5.77 6.41 -9.15
CA LEU A 88 -7.03 5.82 -9.65
C LEU A 88 -7.01 5.49 -11.15
N GLN A 89 -6.08 6.04 -11.92
CA GLN A 89 -5.91 5.72 -13.34
C GLN A 89 -4.97 4.54 -13.60
N ILE A 90 -4.34 3.98 -12.57
CA ILE A 90 -3.46 2.81 -12.71
C ILE A 90 -4.36 1.57 -12.85
N PRO A 91 -4.32 0.83 -13.97
CA PRO A 91 -5.17 -0.34 -14.16
C PRO A 91 -4.89 -1.46 -13.13
N TYR A 92 -5.88 -2.33 -12.91
CA TYR A 92 -5.71 -3.56 -12.14
C TYR A 92 -4.59 -4.42 -12.74
N GLY A 93 -3.72 -4.96 -11.89
CA GLY A 93 -2.58 -5.79 -12.31
C GLY A 93 -1.42 -5.00 -12.95
N GLN A 94 -1.50 -3.67 -13.02
CA GLN A 94 -0.40 -2.84 -13.52
C GLN A 94 0.28 -2.05 -12.41
N THR A 95 1.56 -1.75 -12.61
CA THR A 95 2.35 -0.94 -11.69
C THR A 95 2.89 0.31 -12.37
N ILE A 96 3.20 1.33 -11.57
CA ILE A 96 3.81 2.58 -12.03
C ILE A 96 4.91 3.00 -11.06
N SER A 97 5.97 3.64 -11.55
CA SER A 97 7.01 4.15 -10.65
C SER A 97 6.66 5.53 -10.06
N TYR A 98 7.17 5.83 -8.86
CA TYR A 98 7.08 7.19 -8.28
C TYR A 98 7.60 8.27 -9.24
N GLY A 99 8.69 7.98 -9.96
CA GLY A 99 9.25 8.90 -10.96
C GLY A 99 8.33 9.12 -12.16
N ALA A 100 7.59 8.10 -12.60
CA ALA A 100 6.61 8.24 -13.66
C ALA A 100 5.41 9.10 -13.23
N ILE A 101 4.90 8.90 -12.00
CA ILE A 101 3.86 9.78 -11.44
C ILE A 101 4.37 11.22 -11.34
N ALA A 102 5.62 11.42 -10.89
CA ALA A 102 6.22 12.74 -10.80
C ALA A 102 6.29 13.44 -12.17
N ARG A 103 6.71 12.74 -13.23
CA ARG A 103 6.69 13.29 -14.60
C ARG A 103 5.29 13.70 -15.04
N LYS A 104 4.29 12.82 -14.85
CA LYS A 104 2.88 13.13 -15.17
C LYS A 104 2.37 14.35 -14.40
N MET A 105 2.73 14.47 -13.12
CA MET A 105 2.41 15.64 -12.30
C MET A 105 3.06 16.93 -12.83
N ALA A 106 4.32 16.87 -13.27
CA ALA A 106 5.03 18.01 -13.83
C ALA A 106 4.36 18.50 -15.14
N GLU A 107 3.99 17.56 -16.01
CA GLU A 107 3.25 17.82 -17.25
C GLU A 107 1.89 18.48 -16.98
N MET A 108 1.09 17.89 -16.09
CA MET A 108 -0.23 18.43 -15.73
C MET A 108 -0.15 19.85 -15.14
N LYS A 109 0.88 20.13 -14.35
CA LYS A 109 1.10 21.43 -13.72
C LYS A 109 1.89 22.43 -14.58
N LYS A 110 2.33 22.02 -15.78
CA LYS A 110 3.16 22.84 -16.69
C LYS A 110 4.43 23.38 -16.02
N ILE A 111 5.09 22.55 -15.22
CA ILE A 111 6.37 22.86 -14.59
C ILE A 111 7.46 21.93 -15.14
N SER A 112 8.72 22.35 -15.06
CA SER A 112 9.85 21.59 -15.61
C SER A 112 10.13 20.27 -14.88
N HIS A 113 9.80 20.19 -13.59
CA HIS A 113 10.15 19.03 -12.76
C HIS A 113 9.22 18.88 -11.54
N MET A 114 9.02 17.64 -11.09
CA MET A 114 8.36 17.29 -9.84
C MET A 114 9.20 16.27 -9.07
N SER A 115 9.31 16.42 -7.75
CA SER A 115 10.04 15.48 -6.92
C SER A 115 9.29 14.16 -6.74
N ALA A 116 9.96 13.04 -7.05
CA ALA A 116 9.45 11.70 -6.78
C ALA A 116 9.29 11.44 -5.26
N GLN A 117 10.11 12.06 -4.42
CA GLN A 117 9.99 12.01 -2.97
C GLN A 117 8.74 12.73 -2.47
N ALA A 118 8.44 13.92 -3.02
CA ALA A 118 7.19 14.63 -2.71
C ALA A 118 5.96 13.81 -3.11
N VAL A 119 5.99 13.17 -4.29
CA VAL A 119 4.97 12.21 -4.70
C VAL A 119 4.89 11.03 -3.73
N GLY A 120 6.03 10.47 -3.31
CA GLY A 120 6.08 9.40 -2.32
C GLY A 120 5.38 9.76 -1.01
N GLY A 121 5.58 10.99 -0.52
CA GLY A 121 4.86 11.52 0.63
C GLY A 121 3.35 11.60 0.39
N ALA A 122 2.89 12.04 -0.78
CA ALA A 122 1.46 12.05 -1.12
C ALA A 122 0.84 10.65 -1.23
N VAL A 123 1.57 9.69 -1.82
CA VAL A 123 1.14 8.29 -1.93
C VAL A 123 1.03 7.64 -0.54
N GLY A 124 2.00 7.87 0.34
CA GLY A 124 2.01 7.31 1.70
C GLY A 124 0.90 7.86 2.61
N HIS A 125 0.41 9.07 2.33
CA HIS A 125 -0.72 9.68 3.04
C HIS A 125 -2.09 9.29 2.50
N ASN A 126 -2.17 8.31 1.59
CA ASN A 126 -3.45 7.77 1.14
C ASN A 126 -4.23 7.17 2.33
N LYS A 127 -5.45 7.67 2.54
CA LYS A 127 -6.36 7.22 3.63
C LYS A 127 -7.32 6.14 3.19
N ILE A 128 -7.45 5.90 1.89
CA ILE A 128 -8.35 4.93 1.32
C ILE A 128 -7.50 3.85 0.63
N SER A 129 -6.90 2.98 1.44
CA SER A 129 -6.03 1.90 0.94
C SER A 129 -6.80 0.98 -0.03
N ILE A 130 -6.09 0.24 -0.87
CA ILE A 130 -6.64 -0.69 -1.88
C ILE A 130 -7.42 0.02 -3.01
N ILE A 131 -8.50 0.74 -2.69
CA ILE A 131 -9.36 1.41 -3.68
C ILE A 131 -8.62 2.58 -4.34
N ILE A 132 -7.92 3.43 -3.57
CA ILE A 132 -6.89 4.30 -4.14
C ILE A 132 -5.60 3.46 -4.15
N PRO A 133 -5.13 2.97 -5.31
CA PRO A 133 -4.25 1.80 -5.36
C PRO A 133 -2.78 2.19 -5.16
N CYS A 134 -2.42 2.66 -3.96
CA CYS A 134 -1.05 3.04 -3.61
C CYS A 134 -0.07 1.84 -3.60
N HIS A 135 -0.56 0.60 -3.46
CA HIS A 135 0.25 -0.62 -3.60
C HIS A 135 0.77 -0.85 -5.02
N ARG A 136 0.12 -0.28 -6.05
CA ARG A 136 0.58 -0.34 -7.45
C ARG A 136 1.76 0.58 -7.75
N VAL A 137 2.15 1.45 -6.81
CA VAL A 137 3.28 2.36 -6.99
C VAL A 137 4.58 1.72 -6.53
N VAL A 138 5.60 1.68 -7.38
CA VAL A 138 6.89 1.05 -7.08
C VAL A 138 8.05 2.05 -7.18
N GLY A 139 9.16 1.72 -6.54
CA GLY A 139 10.42 2.42 -6.67
C GLY A 139 11.04 2.29 -8.05
N ALA A 140 12.18 2.96 -8.26
CA ALA A 140 12.94 2.83 -9.50
C ALA A 140 13.32 1.35 -9.76
N ASN A 141 13.30 0.96 -11.03
CA ASN A 141 13.66 -0.37 -11.52
C ASN A 141 12.84 -1.55 -10.92
N GLY A 142 11.69 -1.27 -10.27
CA GLY A 142 10.85 -2.33 -9.67
C GLY A 142 11.08 -2.55 -8.18
N ASN A 143 11.79 -1.66 -7.48
CA ASN A 143 11.95 -1.79 -6.02
C ASN A 143 10.60 -1.64 -5.29
N LEU A 144 10.16 -2.70 -4.63
CA LEU A 144 9.03 -2.74 -3.71
C LEU A 144 9.44 -2.08 -2.40
N THR A 145 9.16 -0.79 -2.32
CA THR A 145 9.33 0.03 -1.12
C THR A 145 8.03 0.77 -0.83
N GLY A 146 7.86 1.25 0.40
CA GLY A 146 6.78 2.14 0.79
C GLY A 146 5.37 1.56 0.63
N TYR A 147 4.78 1.13 1.74
CA TYR A 147 3.35 0.88 1.83
C TYR A 147 2.91 1.00 3.28
N ALA A 148 1.88 1.81 3.53
CA ALA A 148 1.44 2.07 4.90
C ALA A 148 1.01 0.80 5.63
N GLY A 149 0.38 -0.15 4.92
CA GLY A 149 -0.05 -1.45 5.48
C GLY A 149 1.05 -2.51 5.63
N GLY A 150 2.30 -2.21 5.26
CA GLY A 150 3.42 -3.16 5.23
C GLY A 150 3.72 -3.77 3.87
N ILE A 151 5.00 -4.05 3.61
CA ILE A 151 5.48 -4.60 2.33
C ILE A 151 4.87 -5.98 2.03
N ASP A 152 4.57 -6.77 3.05
CA ASP A 152 3.88 -8.04 2.97
C ASP A 152 2.51 -7.90 2.29
N LYS A 153 1.67 -6.98 2.76
CA LYS A 153 0.34 -6.75 2.16
C LYS A 153 0.44 -6.21 0.75
N LYS A 154 1.41 -5.32 0.48
CA LYS A 154 1.65 -4.81 -0.88
C LYS A 154 1.93 -5.93 -1.87
N ILE A 155 2.76 -6.90 -1.49
CA ILE A 155 3.04 -8.09 -2.32
C ILE A 155 1.76 -8.89 -2.52
N SER A 156 1.06 -9.26 -1.45
CA SER A 156 -0.17 -10.06 -1.55
C SER A 156 -1.23 -9.40 -2.44
N LEU A 157 -1.38 -8.07 -2.38
CA LEU A 157 -2.30 -7.33 -3.24
C LEU A 157 -1.85 -7.35 -4.71
N LEU A 158 -0.55 -7.15 -4.99
CA LEU A 158 -0.04 -7.22 -6.37
C LEU A 158 -0.20 -8.63 -6.97
N GLU A 159 -0.01 -9.68 -6.17
CA GLU A 159 -0.20 -11.07 -6.59
C GLU A 159 -1.67 -11.39 -6.84
N LEU A 160 -2.55 -10.95 -5.94
CA LEU A 160 -3.99 -11.05 -6.11
C LEU A 160 -4.43 -10.42 -7.43
N GLU A 161 -3.81 -9.28 -7.78
CA GLU A 161 -4.09 -8.58 -9.04
C GLU A 161 -3.39 -9.17 -10.27
N HIS A 162 -2.66 -10.28 -10.11
CA HIS A 162 -1.88 -10.90 -11.17
C HIS A 162 -0.87 -9.96 -11.85
N ALA A 163 -0.28 -9.03 -11.08
CA ALA A 163 0.75 -8.13 -11.59
C ALA A 163 2.02 -8.89 -12.03
N ASP A 164 2.77 -8.32 -12.99
CA ASP A 164 4.04 -8.90 -13.41
C ASP A 164 5.12 -8.75 -12.33
N MET A 165 5.29 -9.81 -11.54
CA MET A 165 6.24 -9.84 -10.42
C MET A 165 7.70 -10.07 -10.85
N ARG A 166 7.98 -10.40 -12.12
CA ARG A 166 9.32 -10.87 -12.56
C ARG A 166 10.45 -9.85 -12.34
N ASN A 167 10.12 -8.56 -12.42
CA ASN A 167 11.07 -7.47 -12.28
C ASN A 167 10.98 -6.75 -10.93
N LEU A 168 10.18 -7.25 -10.00
CA LEU A 168 9.97 -6.63 -8.70
C LEU A 168 10.92 -7.23 -7.65
N PHE A 169 11.53 -6.38 -6.84
CA PHE A 169 12.47 -6.80 -5.79
C PHE A 169 12.35 -5.94 -4.55
N ILE A 170 12.86 -6.40 -3.40
CA ILE A 170 12.90 -5.64 -2.15
C ILE A 170 14.37 -5.42 -1.79
N ASN A 171 14.75 -4.18 -1.48
CA ASN A 171 16.08 -3.88 -0.94
C ASN A 171 16.14 -4.07 0.59
N SER A 172 17.34 -4.30 1.11
CA SER A 172 17.58 -4.49 2.55
C SER A 172 17.08 -3.34 3.44
N GLU A 173 17.11 -2.09 2.95
CA GLU A 173 16.55 -0.93 3.67
C GLU A 173 15.04 -1.04 3.85
N SER A 174 14.30 -1.58 2.87
CA SER A 174 12.85 -1.77 2.94
C SER A 174 12.43 -2.90 3.90
N LEU A 175 13.39 -3.71 4.37
CA LEU A 175 13.21 -4.75 5.39
C LEU A 175 13.46 -4.26 6.82
N SER A 176 13.83 -2.99 7.00
CA SER A 176 13.96 -2.37 8.32
C SER A 176 12.68 -1.68 8.81
N ASP A 177 11.64 -1.62 7.97
CA ASP A 177 10.32 -1.12 8.34
C ASP A 177 9.68 -2.06 9.38
N PRO A 178 9.19 -1.61 10.55
CA PRO A 178 8.62 -2.47 11.59
C PRO A 178 7.61 -3.54 11.10
N GLY A 179 6.87 -3.27 10.03
CA GLY A 179 5.93 -4.21 9.40
C GLY A 179 6.56 -5.36 8.61
N SER A 180 7.88 -5.35 8.41
CA SER A 180 8.61 -6.29 7.55
C SER A 180 9.29 -7.46 8.29
N ARG A 181 9.23 -7.47 9.63
CA ARG A 181 9.89 -8.49 10.49
C ARG A 181 9.43 -9.93 10.24
N ASN A 182 8.23 -10.13 9.68
CA ASN A 182 7.69 -11.46 9.37
C ASN A 182 7.92 -11.90 7.90
N LEU A 183 8.52 -11.05 7.04
CA LEU A 183 8.73 -11.37 5.63
C LEU A 183 9.57 -12.63 5.41
N ILE A 184 10.56 -12.88 6.28
CA ILE A 184 11.45 -14.05 6.22
C ILE A 184 10.72 -15.38 6.33
N HIS A 185 9.53 -15.37 6.95
CA HIS A 185 8.69 -16.55 7.19
C HIS A 185 7.50 -16.65 6.23
N SER A 186 7.25 -15.64 5.39
CA SER A 186 6.15 -15.67 4.42
C SER A 186 6.35 -16.83 3.41
N PRO A 187 5.27 -17.57 3.07
CA PRO A 187 5.30 -18.59 2.01
C PRO A 187 5.87 -18.07 0.69
N TYR A 188 5.63 -16.80 0.34
CA TYR A 188 6.21 -16.11 -0.81
C TYR A 188 7.74 -16.06 -0.73
N PHE A 189 8.29 -15.67 0.42
CA PHE A 189 9.75 -15.60 0.62
C PHE A 189 10.42 -16.98 0.59
N GLN A 190 9.70 -18.01 1.01
CA GLN A 190 10.17 -19.40 0.89
C GLN A 190 10.05 -19.94 -0.54
N ALA A 191 8.99 -19.62 -1.26
CA ALA A 191 8.77 -20.03 -2.65
C ALA A 191 9.74 -19.35 -3.61
N GLN A 192 10.03 -18.06 -3.43
CA GLN A 192 11.01 -17.32 -4.22
C GLN A 192 12.46 -17.77 -3.96
N ARG A 193 12.78 -18.20 -2.74
CA ARG A 193 14.06 -18.88 -2.45
C ARG A 193 14.24 -20.16 -3.27
N ARG A 194 13.15 -20.89 -3.54
CA ARG A 194 13.18 -22.17 -4.25
C ARG A 194 13.17 -22.03 -5.78
N SER A 195 12.58 -20.97 -6.31
CA SER A 195 12.36 -20.80 -7.75
C SER A 195 13.46 -20.05 -8.51
N GLY A 196 14.40 -19.40 -7.82
CA GLY A 196 15.46 -18.61 -8.45
C GLY A 196 14.99 -17.37 -9.23
N LEU A 197 13.67 -17.10 -9.22
CA LEU A 197 13.02 -15.96 -9.87
C LEU A 197 13.27 -14.64 -9.13
N PHE A 198 13.81 -14.72 -7.91
CA PHE A 198 14.18 -13.56 -7.09
C PHE A 198 15.70 -13.55 -6.89
N ARG A 199 16.38 -12.57 -7.48
CA ARG A 199 17.85 -12.46 -7.37
C ARG A 199 18.25 -12.01 -5.96
N GLN A 200 18.83 -12.94 -5.21
CA GLN A 200 19.36 -12.72 -3.85
C GLN A 200 20.60 -11.82 -3.78
N ASP A 201 21.22 -11.48 -4.91
CA ASP A 201 22.52 -10.78 -4.93
C ASP A 201 22.47 -9.36 -4.33
N LYS A 202 21.26 -8.84 -4.04
CA LYS A 202 21.02 -7.58 -3.31
C LYS A 202 20.43 -7.76 -1.89
N TYR A 203 20.35 -8.99 -1.39
CA TYR A 203 19.83 -9.34 -0.05
C TYR A 203 20.94 -9.51 1.00
N GLN A 204 22.20 -9.71 0.59
CA GLN A 204 23.33 -9.91 1.50
C GLN A 204 24.19 -8.64 1.66
N VAL A 205 23.72 -7.65 2.41
CA VAL A 205 24.60 -6.81 3.26
C VAL A 205 23.76 -6.23 4.41
N SER A 206 23.49 -7.01 5.47
CA SER A 206 23.38 -6.48 6.85
C SER A 206 23.00 -7.51 7.92
N TYR A 207 22.46 -8.69 7.58
CA TYR A 207 22.12 -9.68 8.63
C TYR A 207 23.35 -10.43 9.19
N ALA A 208 24.44 -10.51 8.43
CA ALA A 208 25.68 -11.17 8.89
C ALA A 208 26.47 -10.36 9.93
N HIS A 209 26.17 -9.06 10.11
CA HIS A 209 26.84 -8.21 11.09
C HIS A 209 26.10 -8.10 12.44
N SER A 210 24.80 -8.40 12.53
CA SER A 210 24.05 -8.31 13.79
C SER A 210 24.02 -9.62 14.60
N VAL A 211 24.43 -10.75 14.02
CA VAL A 211 24.42 -12.06 14.72
C VAL A 211 25.81 -12.44 15.25
N ARG A 212 26.88 -11.73 14.88
CA ARG A 212 28.25 -11.99 15.38
C ARG A 212 28.62 -11.23 16.66
N SER A 213 27.75 -10.38 17.20
CA SER A 213 28.03 -9.59 18.42
C SER A 213 27.24 -10.04 19.66
N ALA A 214 26.56 -11.19 19.62
CA ALA A 214 25.81 -11.74 20.75
C ALA A 214 26.48 -12.98 21.39
N VAL A 215 27.81 -12.99 21.51
CA VAL A 215 28.51 -13.91 22.41
C VAL A 215 28.84 -13.14 23.69
N PRO A 216 28.20 -13.43 24.84
CA PRO A 216 28.52 -12.77 26.10
C PRO A 216 29.91 -13.25 26.58
N PRO A 217 30.82 -12.34 26.96
CA PRO A 217 32.17 -12.73 27.34
C PRO A 217 32.25 -12.96 28.85
N TRP A 218 31.72 -14.07 29.39
CA TRP A 218 32.14 -14.61 30.69
C TRP A 218 31.88 -16.13 30.77
N SER A 219 32.96 -16.89 30.71
CA SER A 219 33.14 -18.23 31.27
C SER A 219 34.53 -18.28 31.88
#